data_AF-A0A3M3A1J8-F1
#
_entry.id   AF-A0A3M3A1J8-F1
#
_cell.length_a   1.000
_cell.length_b   1.000
_cell.length_c   1.000
_cell.angle_alpha   90.00
_cell.angle_beta   90.00
_cell.angle_gamma   90.00
#
_symmetry.space_group_name_H-M   'P 1'
#
loop_
_entity.id
_entity.type
_entity.pdbx_description
1 polymer ?
#
loop_
_entity_poly.entity_id
_entity_poly.type
_entity_poly.pdbx_seq_one_letter_code
_entity_poly.pdbx_strand_id
1 'polypeptide(L)' 'MRQLTAENATHRLSCVHCCKWTRYYYMPCHVIKNMPDGRVKVLVFGERNWKGREHISRIRYVEAYKVEVKP' A
#
# COMPACT_ATOMS: atom_id res chain seq x y z
N MET A 1 -16.81 7.67 12.52
CA MET A 1 -15.79 6.75 11.97
C MET A 1 -14.60 7.59 11.52
N ARG A 2 -13.36 7.25 11.92
CA ARG A 2 -12.17 8.01 11.51
C ARG A 2 -11.93 7.78 10.02
N GLN A 3 -11.79 8.84 9.24
CA GLN A 3 -11.50 8.73 7.81
C GLN A 3 -10.07 8.19 7.62
N LEU A 4 -9.91 7.18 6.77
CA LEU A 4 -8.61 6.63 6.42
C LEU A 4 -7.92 7.55 5.41
N THR A 5 -6.71 7.98 5.71
CA THR A 5 -5.89 8.86 4.86
C THR A 5 -4.47 8.33 4.72
N ALA A 6 -3.70 8.88 3.79
CA ALA A 6 -2.28 8.54 3.64
C ALA A 6 -1.44 8.90 4.88
N GLU A 7 -1.79 10.00 5.56
CA GLU A 7 -1.07 10.50 6.73
C GLU A 7 -1.20 9.57 7.93
N ASN A 8 -2.42 9.05 8.15
CA ASN A 8 -2.71 8.14 9.26
C ASN A 8 -2.52 6.66 8.91
N ALA A 9 -1.96 6.35 7.73
CA ALA A 9 -1.67 5.00 7.30
C ALA A 9 -0.76 4.26 8.31
N THR A 10 -1.20 3.07 8.71
CA THR A 10 -0.52 2.22 9.70
C THR A 10 0.51 1.29 9.07
N HIS A 11 0.39 1.05 7.78
CA HIS A 11 1.25 0.12 7.04
C HIS A 11 1.80 0.78 5.78
N ARG A 12 2.77 0.12 5.16
CA ARG A 12 3.25 0.41 3.81
C ARG A 12 3.17 -0.84 2.95
N LEU A 13 2.71 -0.67 1.71
CA LEU A 13 2.76 -1.67 0.66
C LEU A 13 4.07 -1.52 -0.10
N SER A 14 4.88 -2.59 -0.13
CA SER A 14 6.05 -2.69 -0.99
C SER A 14 5.66 -3.21 -2.38
N CYS A 15 6.07 -2.47 -3.41
CA CYS A 15 5.87 -2.83 -4.82
C CYS A 15 7.21 -2.80 -5.54
N VAL A 16 7.44 -3.78 -6.40
CA VAL A 16 8.64 -3.88 -7.23
C VAL A 16 8.24 -3.76 -8.68
N HIS A 17 8.89 -2.88 -9.43
CA HIS A 17 8.80 -2.87 -10.89
C HIS A 17 10.18 -3.13 -11.48
N CYS A 18 10.27 -4.11 -12.37
CA CYS A 18 11.42 -4.31 -13.23
C CYS A 18 11.14 -3.60 -14.56
N CYS A 19 11.91 -2.57 -14.88
CA CYS A 19 11.89 -1.94 -16.20
C CYS A 19 13.27 -2.13 -16.83
N LYS A 20 14.13 -1.11 -16.80
CA LYS A 20 15.57 -1.25 -17.12
C LYS A 20 16.42 -1.66 -15.90
N TRP A 21 15.91 -1.35 -14.70
CA TRP A 21 16.50 -1.64 -13.39
C TRP A 21 15.36 -1.98 -12.42
N THR A 22 15.66 -2.72 -11.35
CA THR A 22 14.70 -3.01 -10.28
C THR A 22 14.48 -1.76 -9.43
N ARG A 23 13.23 -1.30 -9.32
CA ARG A 23 12.86 -0.22 -8.41
C ARG A 23 11.82 -0.68 -7.39
N TYR A 24 12.08 -0.32 -6.14
CA TYR A 24 11.19 -0.53 -5.01
C TYR A 24 10.39 0.75 -4.74
N TYR A 25 9.09 0.57 -4.53
CA TYR A 25 8.14 1.64 -4.19
C TYR A 25 7.44 1.25 -2.91
N TYR A 26 7.34 2.22 -1.99
CA TYR A 26 6.66 2.03 -0.71
C TYR A 26 5.51 3.02 -0.65
N MET A 27 4.29 2.49 -0.58
CA MET A 27 3.08 3.30 -0.58
C MET A 27 2.34 3.14 0.75
N PRO A 28 1.90 4.23 1.40
CA PRO A 28 1.12 4.14 2.62
C PRO A 28 -0.19 3.38 2.39
N CYS A 29 -0.55 2.48 3.29
CA CYS A 29 -1.79 1.72 3.20
C CYS A 29 -2.39 1.38 4.57
N HIS A 30 -3.68 1.02 4.53
CA HIS A 30 -4.39 0.40 5.64
C HIS A 30 -4.78 -1.03 5.27
N VAL A 31 -4.54 -1.97 6.18
CA VAL A 31 -5.09 -3.32 6.08
C VAL A 31 -6.57 -3.27 6.44
N ILE A 32 -7.42 -3.74 5.52
CA ILE A 32 -8.86 -3.81 5.73
C ILE A 32 -9.24 -5.16 6.31
N LYS A 33 -8.75 -6.24 5.68
CA LYS A 33 -8.98 -7.61 6.14
C LYS A 33 -8.00 -8.59 5.50
N ASN A 34 -7.79 -9.72 6.19
CA ASN A 34 -7.13 -10.89 5.62
C ASN A 34 -8.12 -11.66 4.74
N MET A 35 -7.63 -12.19 3.62
CA MET A 35 -8.40 -13.02 2.70
C MET A 35 -8.11 -14.51 2.98
N PRO A 36 -9.06 -15.42 2.69
CA PRO A 36 -8.87 -16.86 2.93
C PRO A 36 -7.72 -17.48 2.12
N ASP A 37 -7.31 -16.84 1.03
CA ASP A 37 -6.26 -17.29 0.11
C ASP A 37 -4.85 -16.79 0.51
N GLY A 38 -4.69 -16.25 1.71
CA GLY A 38 -3.41 -15.72 2.21
C GLY A 38 -3.09 -14.29 1.75
N ARG A 39 -3.92 -13.69 0.89
CA ARG A 39 -3.79 -12.28 0.52
C ARG A 39 -4.37 -11.37 1.59
N VAL A 40 -4.02 -10.10 1.54
CA VAL A 40 -4.59 -9.03 2.37
C VAL A 40 -5.26 -8.01 1.47
N LYS A 41 -6.48 -7.61 1.84
CA LYS A 41 -7.19 -6.50 1.22
C LYS A 41 -6.68 -5.21 1.87
N VAL A 42 -6.11 -4.32 1.08
CA VAL A 42 -5.57 -3.05 1.54
C VAL A 42 -6.19 -1.86 0.81
N LEU A 43 -6.34 -0.74 1.53
CA LEU A 43 -6.55 0.58 0.94
C LEU A 43 -5.18 1.26 0.85
N VAL A 44 -4.65 1.40 -0.37
CA VAL A 44 -3.37 2.05 -0.62
C VAL A 44 -3.58 3.49 -1.11
N PHE A 45 -2.71 4.40 -0.68
CA PHE A 45 -2.70 5.79 -1.12
C PHE A 45 -1.46 6.12 -1.95
N GLY A 46 -1.61 7.08 -2.84
CA GLY A 46 -0.53 7.51 -3.73
C GLY A 46 -0.46 6.72 -5.03
N GLU A 47 0.52 7.09 -5.84
CA GLU A 47 0.88 6.38 -7.06
C GLU A 47 2.40 6.28 -7.15
N ARG A 48 2.92 5.08 -6.83
CA ARG A 48 4.38 4.85 -6.72
C ARG A 48 4.98 5.85 -5.71
N ASN A 49 6.15 6.42 -6.01
CA ASN A 49 6.82 7.44 -5.17
C ASN A 49 6.54 8.88 -5.67
N TRP A 50 5.44 9.13 -6.38
CA TRP A 50 5.11 10.47 -6.87
C TRP A 50 4.54 11.33 -5.74
N LYS A 51 5.20 12.45 -5.44
CA LYS A 51 4.74 13.44 -4.46
C LYS A 51 3.47 14.14 -4.95
N GLY A 52 2.56 14.47 -4.04
CA GLY A 52 1.31 15.21 -4.34
C GLY A 52 0.17 14.32 -4.84
N ARG A 53 0.37 13.00 -4.89
CA ARG A 53 -0.64 12.00 -5.31
C ARG A 53 -1.29 11.27 -4.14
N GLU A 54 -1.03 11.68 -2.91
CA GLU A 54 -1.49 11.03 -1.67
C GLU A 54 -3.02 11.01 -1.53
N HIS A 55 -3.72 11.92 -2.23
CA HIS A 55 -5.18 11.95 -2.32
C HIS A 55 -5.77 10.79 -3.13
N ILE A 56 -4.98 10.17 -4.02
CA ILE A 56 -5.42 9.02 -4.81
C ILE A 56 -5.43 7.80 -3.90
N SER A 57 -6.55 7.08 -3.88
CA SER A 57 -6.67 5.82 -3.13
C SER A 57 -7.20 4.69 -4.00
N ARG A 58 -6.75 3.46 -3.75
CA ARG A 58 -7.19 2.26 -4.47
C ARG A 58 -7.26 1.07 -3.53
N ILE A 59 -8.25 0.20 -3.75
CA ILE A 59 -8.27 -1.13 -3.14
C ILE A 59 -7.34 -2.06 -3.90
N ARG A 60 -6.49 -2.79 -3.18
CA ARG A 60 -5.67 -3.88 -3.72
C ARG A 60 -5.80 -5.14 -2.88
N TYR A 61 -5.54 -6.27 -3.53
CA TYR A 61 -5.42 -7.57 -2.90
C TYR A 61 -3.99 -8.03 -3.16
N VAL A 62 -3.19 -8.14 -2.11
CA VAL A 62 -1.74 -8.36 -2.21
C VAL A 62 -1.31 -9.45 -1.25
N GLU A 63 -0.19 -10.10 -1.55
CA GLU A 63 0.42 -11.05 -0.62
C GLU A 63 0.75 -10.38 0.71
N ALA A 64 0.48 -11.05 1.83
CA ALA A 64 0.68 -10.50 3.17
C ALA A 64 2.12 -10.03 3.42
N TYR A 65 3.12 -10.75 2.90
CA TYR A 65 4.54 -10.40 3.05
C TYR A 65 4.94 -9.08 2.35
N LYS A 66 4.09 -8.53 1.47
CA LYS A 66 4.34 -7.23 0.82
C LYS A 66 3.85 -6.05 1.66
N VAL A 67 3.18 -6.32 2.78
CA VAL A 67 2.64 -5.28 3.66
C VAL A 67 3.44 -5.27 4.95
N GLU A 68 4.05 -4.13 5.24
CA GLU A 68 4.91 -3.95 6.41
C GLU A 68 4.30 -2.86 7.32
N VAL A 69 4.49 -2.99 8.64
CA VAL A 69 4.12 -1.93 9.58
C VAL A 69 4.95 -0.68 9.26
N LYS A 70 4.30 0.47 9.16
CA LYS A 70 5.00 1.74 8.97
C LYS A 70 5.71 2.09 10.30
N PRO A 71 7.02 2.37 10.29
CA PRO A 71 7.74 2.80 11.49
C PRO A 71 7.27 4.18 11.98
#